data_AF-A0A2N0NW72-F1
#
_entry.id   AF-A0A2N0NW72-F1
#
_cell.length_a   1.000
_cell.length_b   1.000
_cell.length_c   1.000
_cell.angle_alpha   90.00
_cell.angle_beta   90.00
_cell.angle_gamma   90.00
#
_symmetry.space_group_name_H-M   'P 1'
#
loop_
_entity.id
_entity.type
_entity.pdbx_description
1 polymer ?
#
loop_
_entity_poly.entity_id
_entity_poly.type
_entity_poly.pdbx_seq_one_letter_code
_entity_poly.pdbx_strand_id
1 'polypeptide(L)'
;MDQRYRSENLPNLWRTIGMISFNSFRAYYMSDTTRNNDYPFLSVFLKYTQELELLEHLLPIVKFVQILHSKLGYQLARQTAGEMTFRKFIELNSGGNKEIFNSLKTAFDDFKLGWNTVISLVDRYQLPDNKPTIKDDSPVVLGLVEQKDSGIYLCAILYHLVNIQNKFLQEVIEIPPGTCKSLKFLDEPSFGFGSSISKTKPETPNGYCLQSMYLDQEELSADMKMAITNSVDFEQQTTMKKAIPAEAFALALKRFMLRYLTLENQKEKEPLYHYLRDNNTLNFWPSTIPEELINKLFPKNLLVANTYEAYTFIIKKTRTKQQAKQAKAKQAKPAKQAKPGRRKPDEFIDNM
;
A
#
# COMPACT_ATOMS: atom_id res chain seq x y z
N MET A 1 32.31 -11.08 35.25
CA MET A 1 31.50 -10.81 36.47
C MET A 1 30.39 -11.84 36.51
N ASP A 2 30.64 -12.90 37.24
CA ASP A 2 29.77 -14.04 37.50
C ASP A 2 28.65 -13.69 38.50
N GLN A 3 27.58 -14.50 38.49
CA GLN A 3 26.34 -14.19 39.20
C GLN A 3 26.51 -14.13 40.73
N ARG A 4 27.47 -14.89 41.28
CA ARG A 4 27.79 -14.90 42.72
C ARG A 4 28.41 -13.60 43.20
N TYR A 5 29.35 -13.04 42.44
CA TYR A 5 29.99 -11.76 42.77
C TYR A 5 28.98 -10.60 42.86
N ARG A 6 27.96 -10.60 41.98
CA ARG A 6 26.90 -9.58 41.92
C ARG A 6 25.93 -9.64 43.11
N SER A 7 25.68 -10.83 43.66
CA SER A 7 24.79 -10.99 44.83
C SER A 7 25.45 -10.60 46.15
N GLU A 8 26.77 -10.77 46.27
CA GLU A 8 27.49 -10.56 47.53
C GLU A 8 27.95 -9.10 47.73
N ASN A 9 28.30 -8.39 46.65
CA ASN A 9 28.79 -7.01 46.72
C ASN A 9 27.77 -6.03 46.17
N LEU A 10 27.06 -5.28 47.03
CA LEU A 10 26.02 -4.28 46.66
C LEU A 10 24.81 -4.88 45.89
N PRO A 11 24.01 -5.78 46.52
CA PRO A 11 22.92 -6.52 45.89
C PRO A 11 21.83 -5.64 45.25
N ASN A 12 21.63 -4.42 45.76
CA ASN A 12 20.68 -3.46 45.18
C ASN A 12 21.19 -2.81 43.88
N LEU A 13 22.51 -2.66 43.72
CA LEU A 13 23.13 -2.06 42.54
C LEU A 13 23.20 -3.07 41.39
N TRP A 14 23.43 -4.34 41.70
CA TRP A 14 23.51 -5.42 40.70
C TRP A 14 22.23 -6.22 40.55
N ARG A 15 21.14 -5.78 41.20
CA ARG A 15 19.82 -6.40 41.02
C ARG A 15 19.38 -6.18 39.58
N THR A 16 19.14 -7.28 38.86
CA THR A 16 18.50 -7.18 37.54
C THR A 16 17.03 -6.79 37.76
N ILE A 17 16.65 -5.58 37.36
CA ILE A 17 15.31 -5.00 37.61
C ILE A 17 14.24 -5.67 36.74
N GLY A 18 14.67 -6.34 35.67
CA GLY A 18 13.84 -7.16 34.78
C GLY A 18 14.56 -7.31 33.44
N MET A 19 14.26 -8.37 32.70
CA MET A 19 14.71 -8.47 31.32
C MET A 19 13.79 -7.63 30.44
N ILE A 20 14.36 -6.60 29.81
CA ILE A 20 13.65 -5.80 28.82
C ILE A 20 13.43 -6.67 27.58
N SER A 21 12.17 -7.00 27.32
CA SER A 21 11.75 -7.79 26.16
C SER A 21 10.56 -7.12 25.46
N PHE A 22 10.31 -7.51 24.21
CA PHE A 22 9.12 -7.06 23.48
C PHE A 22 7.83 -7.43 24.23
N ASN A 23 7.79 -8.62 24.84
CA ASN A 23 6.64 -9.07 25.63
C ASN A 23 6.41 -8.23 26.89
N SER A 24 7.47 -7.88 27.62
CA SER A 24 7.36 -6.99 28.78
C SER A 24 6.89 -5.59 28.39
N PHE A 25 7.34 -5.09 27.23
CA PHE A 25 6.90 -3.81 26.70
C PHE A 25 5.43 -3.86 26.25
N ARG A 26 5.02 -4.91 25.54
CA ARG A 26 3.62 -5.14 25.16
C ARG A 26 2.71 -5.22 26.38
N ALA A 27 3.10 -5.97 27.41
CA ALA A 27 2.36 -6.08 28.66
C ALA A 27 2.25 -4.73 29.40
N TYR A 28 3.35 -3.98 29.46
CA TYR A 28 3.36 -2.62 30.01
C TYR A 28 2.41 -1.70 29.23
N TYR A 29 2.45 -1.72 27.90
CA TYR A 29 1.55 -0.91 27.08
C TYR A 29 0.07 -1.26 27.36
N MET A 30 -0.25 -2.55 27.38
CA MET A 30 -1.62 -3.05 27.56
C MET A 30 -2.17 -2.90 28.98
N SER A 31 -1.32 -2.61 29.99
CA SER A 31 -1.78 -2.46 31.37
C SER A 31 -2.52 -1.15 31.64
N ASP A 32 -2.50 -0.20 30.70
CA ASP A 32 -3.11 1.12 30.85
C ASP A 32 -3.81 1.53 29.54
N THR A 33 -5.14 1.52 29.59
CA THR A 33 -6.01 1.79 28.43
C THR A 33 -5.91 3.22 27.92
N THR A 34 -5.39 4.17 28.72
CA THR A 34 -5.24 5.57 28.28
C THR A 34 -4.18 5.71 27.19
N ARG A 35 -3.19 4.81 27.15
CA ARG A 35 -2.08 4.79 26.18
C ARG A 35 -2.52 4.48 24.76
N ASN A 36 -3.70 3.91 24.58
CA ASN A 36 -4.31 3.73 23.26
C ASN A 36 -4.63 5.08 22.60
N ASN A 37 -4.97 6.10 23.39
CA ASN A 37 -5.24 7.45 22.88
C ASN A 37 -3.95 8.22 22.62
N ASP A 38 -2.93 8.04 23.46
CA ASP A 38 -1.65 8.74 23.34
C ASP A 38 -0.77 8.15 22.22
N TYR A 39 -0.87 6.83 21.99
CA TYR A 39 -0.06 6.09 21.03
C TYR A 39 -0.91 5.14 20.17
N PRO A 40 -1.88 5.64 19.39
CA PRO A 40 -2.84 4.80 18.66
C PRO A 40 -2.18 3.88 17.63
N PHE A 41 -1.11 4.34 16.98
CA PHE A 41 -0.34 3.49 16.05
C PHE A 41 0.29 2.28 16.73
N LEU A 42 0.79 2.45 17.96
CA LEU A 42 1.42 1.36 18.69
C LEU A 42 0.39 0.29 19.08
N SER A 43 -0.83 0.69 19.41
CA SER A 43 -1.94 -0.24 19.62
C SER A 43 -2.20 -1.10 18.39
N VAL A 44 -2.32 -0.48 17.20
CA VAL A 44 -2.50 -1.20 15.93
C VAL A 44 -1.30 -2.12 15.65
N PHE A 45 -0.07 -1.65 15.83
CA PHE A 45 1.12 -2.46 15.63
C PHE A 45 1.18 -3.68 16.56
N LEU A 46 0.90 -3.51 17.86
CA LEU A 46 0.92 -4.59 18.86
C LEU A 46 -0.24 -5.59 18.68
N LYS A 47 -1.33 -5.18 18.04
CA LYS A 47 -2.42 -6.06 17.62
C LYS A 47 -1.98 -6.98 16.49
N TYR A 48 -1.28 -6.45 15.50
CA TYR A 48 -0.90 -7.18 14.28
C TYR A 48 0.52 -7.79 14.29
N THR A 49 1.31 -7.65 15.37
CA THR A 49 2.74 -8.01 15.35
C THR A 49 3.02 -9.42 14.81
N GLN A 50 2.31 -10.42 15.31
CA GLN A 50 2.51 -11.82 14.89
C GLN A 50 2.13 -12.05 13.42
N GLU A 51 1.09 -11.37 12.93
CA GLU A 51 0.68 -11.47 11.53
C GLU A 51 1.65 -10.70 10.61
N LEU A 52 2.20 -9.58 11.07
CA LEU A 52 3.15 -8.77 10.31
C LEU A 52 4.49 -9.48 10.11
N GLU A 53 4.91 -10.34 11.04
CA GLU A 53 6.11 -11.19 10.87
C GLU A 53 6.00 -12.04 9.60
N LEU A 54 4.80 -12.52 9.26
CA LEU A 54 4.57 -13.31 8.04
C LEU A 54 4.84 -12.54 6.74
N LEU A 55 4.79 -11.20 6.77
CA LEU A 55 5.07 -10.37 5.60
C LEU A 55 6.53 -10.47 5.16
N GLU A 56 7.45 -10.91 6.03
CA GLU A 56 8.84 -11.14 5.67
C GLU A 56 8.96 -12.16 4.52
N HIS A 57 8.00 -13.08 4.41
CA HIS A 57 7.96 -14.11 3.39
C HIS A 57 7.41 -13.63 2.04
N LEU A 58 6.73 -12.48 1.99
CA LEU A 58 6.10 -11.98 0.77
C LEU A 58 7.14 -11.73 -0.34
N LEU A 59 8.23 -11.03 -0.01
CA LEU A 59 9.26 -10.68 -0.98
C LEU A 59 9.99 -11.92 -1.53
N PRO A 60 10.47 -12.87 -0.71
CA PRO A 60 11.01 -14.14 -1.20
C PRO A 60 10.06 -14.88 -2.12
N ILE A 61 8.78 -14.97 -1.76
CA ILE A 61 7.78 -15.67 -2.57
C ILE A 61 7.64 -15.01 -3.94
N VAL A 62 7.42 -13.70 -3.99
CA VAL A 62 7.25 -12.96 -5.23
C VAL A 62 8.51 -13.04 -6.11
N LYS A 63 9.70 -12.88 -5.51
CA LYS A 63 10.98 -12.98 -6.24
C LYS A 63 11.14 -14.33 -6.94
N PHE A 64 10.89 -15.43 -6.23
CA PHE A 64 11.06 -16.75 -6.83
C PHE A 64 10.02 -17.04 -7.90
N VAL A 65 8.78 -16.60 -7.70
CA VAL A 65 7.71 -16.68 -8.72
C VAL A 65 8.09 -15.91 -9.99
N GLN A 66 8.68 -14.72 -9.86
CA GLN A 66 9.19 -13.96 -11.00
C GLN A 66 10.33 -14.69 -11.71
N ILE A 67 11.25 -15.32 -10.97
CA ILE A 67 12.31 -16.18 -11.54
C ILE A 67 11.67 -17.32 -12.34
N LEU A 68 10.70 -18.03 -11.76
CA LEU A 68 9.96 -19.10 -12.43
C LEU A 68 9.34 -18.59 -13.73
N HIS A 69 8.57 -17.50 -13.70
CA HIS A 69 7.94 -16.95 -14.91
C HIS A 69 8.96 -16.51 -15.96
N SER A 70 10.06 -15.87 -15.56
CA SER A 70 11.10 -15.40 -16.50
C SER A 70 11.84 -16.56 -17.19
N LYS A 71 12.04 -17.67 -16.47
CA LYS A 71 12.79 -18.84 -16.96
C LYS A 71 11.90 -19.86 -17.65
N LEU A 72 10.60 -19.89 -17.33
CA LEU A 72 9.62 -20.83 -17.87
C LEU A 72 8.73 -20.21 -18.95
N GLY A 73 8.89 -18.92 -19.24
CA GLY A 73 8.11 -18.19 -20.24
C GLY A 73 8.04 -18.88 -21.61
N TYR A 74 6.86 -18.84 -22.24
CA TYR A 74 6.41 -19.46 -23.51
C TYR A 74 6.71 -20.96 -23.73
N GLN A 75 7.63 -21.60 -23.00
CA GLN A 75 8.13 -22.94 -23.28
C GLN A 75 7.48 -24.05 -22.46
N LEU A 76 6.82 -23.71 -21.34
CA LEU A 76 6.29 -24.74 -20.45
C LEU A 76 4.82 -25.04 -20.78
N ALA A 77 4.60 -26.13 -21.51
CA ALA A 77 3.29 -26.77 -21.50
C ALA A 77 2.97 -27.20 -20.06
N ARG A 78 1.73 -27.00 -19.62
CA ARG A 78 1.23 -27.32 -18.27
C ARG A 78 1.62 -28.72 -17.78
N GLN A 79 1.67 -29.68 -18.69
CA GLN A 79 2.04 -31.07 -18.45
C GLN A 79 3.52 -31.19 -18.03
N THR A 80 4.40 -30.45 -18.69
CA THR A 80 5.83 -30.36 -18.36
C THR A 80 6.08 -29.68 -17.01
N ALA A 81 5.22 -28.73 -16.61
CA ALA A 81 5.27 -28.06 -15.30
C ALA A 81 4.89 -28.99 -14.13
N GLY A 82 3.96 -29.92 -14.39
CA GLY A 82 3.53 -30.92 -13.42
C GLY A 82 4.56 -32.03 -13.20
N GLU A 83 5.37 -32.34 -14.22
CA GLU A 83 6.38 -33.40 -14.18
C GLU A 83 7.76 -32.90 -13.72
N MET A 84 8.08 -31.62 -13.95
CA MET A 84 9.34 -31.03 -13.53
C MET A 84 9.35 -30.70 -12.04
N THR A 85 10.39 -31.12 -11.33
CA THR A 85 10.61 -30.79 -9.91
C THR A 85 11.41 -29.51 -9.75
N PHE A 86 11.30 -28.85 -8.58
CA PHE A 86 12.12 -27.67 -8.28
C PHE A 86 13.62 -27.96 -8.34
N ARG A 87 14.07 -29.14 -7.88
CA ARG A 87 15.46 -29.58 -8.01
C ARG A 87 15.93 -29.58 -9.46
N LYS A 88 15.18 -30.24 -10.35
CA LYS A 88 15.50 -30.30 -11.78
C LYS A 88 15.48 -28.91 -12.42
N PHE A 89 14.52 -28.07 -12.06
CA PHE A 89 14.45 -26.69 -12.53
C PHE A 89 15.71 -25.90 -12.21
N ILE A 90 16.20 -25.97 -10.97
CA ILE A 90 17.41 -25.26 -10.52
C ILE A 90 18.64 -25.80 -11.26
N GLU A 91 18.79 -27.12 -11.37
CA GLU A 91 19.89 -27.77 -12.08
C GLU A 91 19.94 -27.34 -13.56
N LEU A 92 18.82 -27.44 -14.28
CA LEU A 92 18.70 -27.03 -15.68
C LEU A 92 19.02 -25.55 -15.88
N ASN A 93 18.47 -24.67 -15.04
CA ASN A 93 18.62 -23.21 -15.20
C ASN A 93 19.95 -22.66 -14.69
N SER A 94 20.72 -23.47 -13.95
CA SER A 94 22.08 -23.12 -13.54
C SER A 94 23.10 -23.24 -14.67
N GLY A 95 22.82 -24.04 -15.71
CA GLY A 95 23.75 -24.29 -16.81
C GLY A 95 25.11 -24.83 -16.36
N GLY A 96 25.18 -25.50 -15.20
CA GLY A 96 26.43 -25.97 -14.60
C GLY A 96 27.24 -24.88 -13.88
N ASN A 97 26.78 -23.63 -13.84
CA ASN A 97 27.42 -22.57 -13.07
C ASN A 97 27.04 -22.67 -11.59
N LYS A 98 28.05 -22.90 -10.74
CA LYS A 98 27.89 -23.07 -9.29
C LYS A 98 27.35 -21.83 -8.57
N GLU A 99 27.71 -20.63 -9.01
CA GLU A 99 27.24 -19.38 -8.41
C GLU A 99 25.75 -19.14 -8.71
N ILE A 100 25.34 -19.38 -9.97
CA ILE A 100 23.94 -19.30 -10.38
C ILE A 100 23.12 -20.37 -9.67
N PHE A 101 23.65 -21.59 -9.56
CA PHE A 101 23.03 -22.67 -8.79
C PHE A 101 22.79 -22.27 -7.34
N ASN A 102 23.81 -21.76 -6.65
CA ASN A 102 23.69 -21.34 -5.25
C ASN A 102 22.67 -20.20 -5.09
N SER A 103 22.68 -19.21 -5.98
CA SER A 103 21.72 -18.10 -5.95
C SER A 103 20.28 -18.57 -6.14
N LEU A 104 20.03 -19.43 -7.14
CA LEU A 104 18.72 -20.01 -7.39
C LEU A 104 18.26 -20.92 -6.24
N LYS A 105 19.21 -21.67 -5.65
CA LYS A 105 18.93 -22.56 -4.52
C LYS A 105 18.55 -21.77 -3.27
N THR A 106 19.29 -20.71 -2.93
CA THR A 106 18.94 -19.79 -1.84
C THR A 106 17.57 -19.17 -2.07
N ALA A 107 17.30 -18.64 -3.26
CA ALA A 107 15.99 -18.05 -3.59
C ALA A 107 14.85 -19.08 -3.47
N PHE A 108 15.09 -20.33 -3.86
CA PHE A 108 14.12 -21.42 -3.70
C PHE A 108 13.93 -21.81 -2.23
N ASP A 109 15.00 -21.89 -1.44
CA ASP A 109 14.91 -22.27 -0.04
C ASP A 109 14.15 -21.20 0.78
N ASP A 110 14.35 -19.91 0.48
CA ASP A 110 13.56 -18.82 1.06
C ASP A 110 12.08 -18.87 0.63
N PHE A 111 11.82 -19.16 -0.66
CA PHE A 111 10.47 -19.39 -1.16
C PHE A 111 9.79 -20.58 -0.47
N LYS A 112 10.50 -21.70 -0.32
CA LYS A 112 10.01 -22.92 0.33
C LYS A 112 9.67 -22.67 1.79
N LEU A 113 10.53 -21.94 2.50
CA LEU A 113 10.29 -21.53 3.88
C LEU A 113 9.01 -20.70 3.96
N GLY A 114 8.94 -19.61 3.18
CA GLY A 114 7.79 -18.71 3.19
C GLY A 114 6.48 -19.40 2.82
N TRP A 115 6.52 -20.24 1.78
CA TRP A 115 5.36 -21.01 1.35
C TRP A 115 4.84 -21.94 2.44
N ASN A 116 5.72 -22.77 3.02
CA ASN A 116 5.32 -23.78 4.01
C ASN A 116 4.87 -23.15 5.33
N THR A 117 5.46 -22.02 5.72
CA THR A 117 5.00 -21.26 6.89
C THR A 117 3.60 -20.73 6.66
N VAL A 118 3.39 -19.98 5.56
CA VAL A 118 2.13 -19.25 5.36
C VAL A 118 0.99 -20.17 5.00
N ILE A 119 1.19 -21.21 4.17
CA ILE A 119 0.10 -22.09 3.72
C ILE A 119 -0.65 -22.71 4.90
N SER A 120 0.07 -23.08 5.95
CA SER A 120 -0.53 -23.69 7.15
C SER A 120 -1.58 -22.79 7.80
N LEU A 121 -1.38 -21.46 7.73
CA LEU A 121 -2.22 -20.42 8.32
C LEU A 121 -3.34 -19.93 7.38
N VAL A 122 -3.32 -20.33 6.11
CA VAL A 122 -4.34 -19.93 5.14
C VAL A 122 -5.57 -20.81 5.32
N ASP A 123 -6.58 -20.30 6.02
CA ASP A 123 -7.91 -20.91 6.09
C ASP A 123 -8.84 -20.24 5.09
N ARG A 124 -8.84 -20.75 3.86
CA ARG A 124 -9.87 -20.43 2.86
C ARG A 124 -10.76 -21.65 2.68
N TYR A 125 -12.08 -21.45 2.78
CA TYR A 125 -13.14 -22.44 2.52
C TYR A 125 -13.05 -23.17 1.17
N GLN A 126 -12.12 -22.78 0.29
CA GLN A 126 -11.93 -23.33 -1.06
C GLN A 126 -10.65 -24.15 -1.21
N LEU A 127 -9.81 -24.23 -0.16
CA LEU A 127 -8.61 -25.06 -0.17
C LEU A 127 -8.93 -26.46 0.38
N PRO A 128 -8.41 -27.53 -0.24
CA PRO A 128 -8.49 -28.87 0.33
C PRO A 128 -7.84 -28.91 1.73
N ASP A 129 -8.41 -29.72 2.64
CA ASP A 129 -7.91 -29.86 4.02
C ASP A 129 -6.45 -30.34 4.07
N ASN A 130 -6.05 -31.18 3.10
CA ASN A 130 -4.66 -31.61 2.94
C ASN A 130 -3.83 -30.58 2.18
N LYS A 131 -3.34 -29.58 2.93
CA LYS A 131 -2.44 -28.54 2.43
C LYS A 131 -1.07 -29.16 2.05
N PRO A 132 -0.56 -28.94 0.82
CA PRO A 132 0.70 -29.52 0.39
C PRO A 132 1.91 -28.84 1.07
N THR A 133 2.96 -29.63 1.33
CA THR A 133 4.26 -29.12 1.78
C THR A 133 5.24 -29.14 0.61
N ILE A 134 5.83 -27.98 0.31
CA ILE A 134 6.88 -27.87 -0.72
C ILE A 134 8.18 -28.48 -0.21
N LYS A 135 8.74 -29.36 -1.03
CA LYS A 135 10.05 -29.99 -0.91
C LYS A 135 10.81 -29.79 -2.23
N ASP A 136 12.09 -30.12 -2.22
CA ASP A 136 12.95 -30.00 -3.42
C ASP A 136 12.44 -30.86 -4.60
N ASP A 137 11.80 -31.99 -4.28
CA ASP A 137 11.20 -32.92 -5.26
C ASP A 137 9.73 -32.59 -5.58
N SER A 138 9.19 -31.51 -5.02
CA SER A 138 7.84 -31.05 -5.36
C SER A 138 7.77 -30.51 -6.79
N PRO A 139 6.59 -30.63 -7.45
CA PRO A 139 6.43 -30.17 -8.82
C PRO A 139 6.39 -28.64 -8.89
N VAL A 140 6.99 -28.11 -9.95
CA VAL A 140 7.12 -26.65 -10.19
C VAL A 140 5.77 -25.98 -10.37
N VAL A 141 4.73 -26.72 -10.77
CA VAL A 141 3.35 -26.22 -10.87
C VAL A 141 2.83 -25.56 -9.58
N LEU A 142 3.35 -25.94 -8.40
CA LEU A 142 2.99 -25.30 -7.14
C LEU A 142 3.52 -23.86 -7.06
N GLY A 143 4.61 -23.52 -7.74
CA GLY A 143 5.17 -22.16 -7.77
C GLY A 143 4.53 -21.23 -8.80
N LEU A 144 3.51 -21.67 -9.54
CA LEU A 144 2.87 -20.89 -10.60
C LEU A 144 1.61 -20.18 -10.09
N VAL A 145 1.45 -18.91 -10.45
CA VAL A 145 0.27 -18.11 -10.08
C VAL A 145 -0.86 -18.39 -11.06
N GLU A 146 -1.62 -19.44 -10.79
CA GLU A 146 -2.79 -19.83 -11.60
C GLU A 146 -4.05 -19.93 -10.73
N GLN A 147 -5.21 -19.51 -11.27
CA GLN A 147 -6.50 -19.57 -10.56
C GLN A 147 -7.16 -20.96 -10.58
N LYS A 148 -6.47 -22.00 -11.08
CA LYS A 148 -6.99 -23.36 -11.24
C LYS A 148 -5.98 -24.39 -10.73
N ASP A 149 -6.49 -25.53 -10.26
CA ASP A 149 -5.70 -26.68 -9.81
C ASP A 149 -4.66 -26.32 -8.73
N SER A 150 -3.40 -26.73 -8.91
CA SER A 150 -2.31 -26.55 -7.94
C SER A 150 -1.87 -25.09 -7.75
N GLY A 151 -2.20 -24.18 -8.67
CA GLY A 151 -1.85 -22.75 -8.55
C GLY A 151 -2.71 -21.99 -7.52
N ILE A 152 -3.84 -22.58 -7.11
CA ILE A 152 -4.78 -21.98 -6.15
C ILE A 152 -4.10 -21.74 -4.80
N TYR A 153 -3.18 -22.63 -4.40
CA TYR A 153 -2.44 -22.51 -3.15
C TYR A 153 -1.56 -21.25 -3.12
N LEU A 154 -0.81 -20.96 -4.19
CA LEU A 154 0.03 -19.76 -4.27
C LEU A 154 -0.82 -18.50 -4.23
N CYS A 155 -1.90 -18.49 -5.01
CA CYS A 155 -2.84 -17.38 -5.03
C CYS A 155 -3.44 -17.13 -3.65
N ALA A 156 -3.73 -18.20 -2.89
CA ALA A 156 -4.27 -18.09 -1.54
C ALA A 156 -3.23 -17.56 -0.54
N ILE A 157 -1.97 -18.00 -0.63
CA ILE A 157 -0.86 -17.48 0.17
C ILE A 157 -0.66 -15.98 -0.10
N LEU A 158 -0.51 -15.60 -1.37
CA LEU A 158 -0.31 -14.21 -1.77
C LEU A 158 -1.49 -13.33 -1.33
N TYR A 159 -2.72 -13.80 -1.53
CA TYR A 159 -3.91 -13.11 -1.07
C TYR A 159 -3.90 -12.92 0.45
N HIS A 160 -3.54 -13.95 1.22
CA HIS A 160 -3.48 -13.87 2.68
C HIS A 160 -2.45 -12.83 3.16
N LEU A 161 -1.23 -12.85 2.62
CA LEU A 161 -0.18 -11.89 2.95
C LEU A 161 -0.58 -10.46 2.58
N VAL A 162 -1.11 -10.25 1.37
CA VAL A 162 -1.61 -8.94 0.93
C VAL A 162 -2.77 -8.46 1.81
N ASN A 163 -3.63 -9.37 2.27
CA ASN A 163 -4.74 -9.04 3.15
C ASN A 163 -4.25 -8.61 4.55
N ILE A 164 -3.23 -9.27 5.11
CA ILE A 164 -2.59 -8.84 6.37
C ILE A 164 -2.10 -7.40 6.23
N GLN A 165 -1.33 -7.11 5.16
CA GLN A 165 -0.81 -5.77 4.92
C GLN A 165 -1.94 -4.74 4.76
N ASN A 166 -2.97 -5.05 3.97
CA ASN A 166 -4.07 -4.12 3.71
C ASN A 166 -4.91 -3.85 4.96
N LYS A 167 -5.19 -4.88 5.79
CA LYS A 167 -5.91 -4.71 7.07
C LYS A 167 -5.15 -3.81 8.03
N PHE A 168 -3.84 -4.07 8.18
CA PHE A 168 -2.98 -3.23 9.01
C PHE A 168 -3.00 -1.78 8.52
N LEU A 169 -2.76 -1.55 7.22
CA LEU A 169 -2.75 -0.19 6.66
C LEU A 169 -4.12 0.50 6.75
N GLN A 170 -5.22 -0.24 6.64
CA GLN A 170 -6.55 0.31 6.80
C GLN A 170 -6.77 0.82 8.22
N GLU A 171 -6.42 0.04 9.25
CA GLU A 171 -6.53 0.53 10.63
C GLU A 171 -5.57 1.69 10.92
N VAL A 172 -4.39 1.70 10.29
CA VAL A 172 -3.46 2.84 10.40
C VAL A 172 -4.04 4.11 9.77
N ILE A 173 -4.76 4.01 8.64
CA ILE A 173 -5.33 5.18 7.97
C ILE A 173 -6.58 5.72 8.67
N GLU A 174 -7.25 4.89 9.46
CA GLU A 174 -8.40 5.28 10.29
C GLU A 174 -7.98 6.06 11.55
N ILE A 175 -6.69 6.07 11.89
CA ILE A 175 -6.16 6.88 13.00
C ILE A 175 -6.39 8.37 12.69
N PRO A 176 -7.09 9.13 13.57
CA PRO A 176 -7.43 10.51 13.26
C PRO A 176 -6.20 11.40 13.10
N PRO A 177 -6.19 12.31 12.10
CA PRO A 177 -5.07 13.21 11.90
C PRO A 177 -4.76 14.07 13.12
N GLY A 178 -3.48 14.26 13.43
CA GLY A 178 -3.01 15.06 14.56
C GLY A 178 -2.97 14.31 15.90
N THR A 179 -3.50 13.08 15.98
CA THR A 179 -3.46 12.28 17.22
C THR A 179 -2.13 11.54 17.42
N CYS A 180 -1.45 11.16 16.34
CA CYS A 180 -0.18 10.45 16.41
C CYS A 180 0.97 11.26 15.79
N LYS A 181 1.91 11.72 16.63
CA LYS A 181 3.10 12.48 16.16
C LYS A 181 3.90 11.71 15.10
N SER A 182 4.00 10.39 15.23
CA SER A 182 4.75 9.52 14.31
C SER A 182 4.08 9.38 12.94
N LEU A 183 2.78 9.67 12.83
CA LEU A 183 2.01 9.60 11.58
C LEU A 183 1.73 10.98 10.97
N LYS A 184 2.34 12.06 11.49
CA LYS A 184 2.17 13.41 10.94
C LYS A 184 2.45 13.50 9.43
N PHE A 185 3.34 12.65 8.90
CA PHE A 185 3.62 12.59 7.47
C PHE A 185 2.44 12.09 6.62
N LEU A 186 1.46 11.40 7.22
CA LEU A 186 0.19 11.00 6.60
C LEU A 186 -0.87 12.09 6.70
N ASP A 187 -0.80 12.92 7.75
CA ASP A 187 -1.75 14.00 8.04
C ASP A 187 -1.52 15.22 7.15
N GLU A 188 -0.27 15.51 6.86
CA GLU A 188 0.06 16.52 5.88
C GLU A 188 -0.29 16.00 4.48
N PRO A 189 -1.02 16.78 3.67
CA PRO A 189 -0.97 16.61 2.23
C PRO A 189 0.46 16.96 1.81
N SER A 190 1.41 16.02 1.92
CA SER A 190 2.81 16.24 1.60
C SER A 190 2.90 16.76 0.18
N PHE A 191 3.18 18.06 0.09
CA PHE A 191 3.64 18.93 -0.99
C PHE A 191 3.02 20.31 -0.76
N GLY A 192 3.37 20.91 0.38
CA GLY A 192 3.24 22.34 0.58
C GLY A 192 4.27 23.03 -0.31
N PHE A 193 3.87 23.46 -1.49
CA PHE A 193 4.64 24.44 -2.24
C PHE A 193 4.54 25.76 -1.47
N GLY A 194 5.52 26.01 -0.61
CA GLY A 194 5.79 27.35 -0.15
C GLY A 194 6.05 28.20 -1.38
N SER A 195 5.17 29.15 -1.64
CA SER A 195 5.41 30.22 -2.58
C SER A 195 6.62 31.01 -2.08
N SER A 196 7.80 30.71 -2.56
CA SER A 196 8.99 31.54 -2.38
C SER A 196 9.93 31.33 -3.55
N ILE A 197 9.84 32.26 -4.51
CA ILE A 197 10.91 32.52 -5.46
C ILE A 197 12.08 33.04 -4.63
N SER A 198 13.04 32.18 -4.32
CA SER A 198 14.36 32.64 -3.89
C SER A 198 15.43 31.74 -4.52
N LYS A 199 16.17 32.34 -5.45
CA LYS A 199 17.38 31.79 -6.04
C LYS A 199 18.44 31.68 -4.94
N THR A 200 18.59 30.52 -4.31
CA THR A 200 19.84 30.07 -3.68
C THR A 200 19.74 28.60 -3.33
N LYS A 201 20.75 27.82 -3.70
CA LYS A 201 20.90 26.40 -3.33
C LYS A 201 20.87 26.26 -1.80
N PRO A 202 20.12 25.30 -1.24
CA PRO A 202 20.45 24.70 0.04
C PRO A 202 21.19 23.37 -0.20
N GLU A 203 22.40 23.30 0.33
CA GLU A 203 23.09 22.04 0.59
C GLU A 203 22.35 21.28 1.70
N THR A 204 22.31 19.94 1.53
CA THR A 204 21.65 18.91 2.35
C THR A 204 20.11 18.80 2.27
N PRO A 205 19.57 17.87 1.46
CA PRO A 205 18.17 17.48 1.55
C PRO A 205 17.99 16.45 2.68
N ASN A 206 17.06 16.78 3.56
CA ASN A 206 16.55 15.97 4.66
C ASN A 206 16.30 14.50 4.24
N GLY A 207 16.96 13.55 4.92
CA GLY A 207 17.00 12.11 4.60
C GLY A 207 15.73 11.30 4.89
N TYR A 208 14.54 11.87 4.73
CA TYR A 208 13.25 11.17 4.86
C TYR A 208 12.41 11.17 3.59
N CYS A 209 12.95 11.70 2.50
CA CYS A 209 12.40 11.45 1.18
C CYS A 209 12.87 10.06 0.73
N LEU A 210 11.93 9.16 0.45
CA LEU A 210 12.15 8.19 -0.62
C LEU A 210 12.39 9.05 -1.86
N GLN A 211 13.67 9.34 -2.13
CA GLN A 211 14.13 9.87 -3.38
C GLN A 211 13.44 9.02 -4.44
N SER A 212 12.57 9.64 -5.22
CA SER A 212 11.99 9.05 -6.43
C SER A 212 13.17 8.58 -7.27
N MET A 213 13.58 7.34 -7.05
CA MET A 213 14.78 6.76 -7.63
C MET A 213 14.44 6.44 -9.08
N TYR A 214 15.03 7.23 -9.97
CA TYR A 214 15.24 6.94 -11.39
C TYR A 214 13.97 6.68 -12.23
N LEU A 215 13.05 7.63 -12.25
CA LEU A 215 12.20 7.79 -13.45
C LEU A 215 12.48 9.20 -13.97
N ASP A 216 12.91 9.29 -15.21
CA ASP A 216 12.90 10.57 -15.92
C ASP A 216 11.44 11.02 -15.95
N GLN A 217 11.13 12.07 -15.17
CA GLN A 217 9.77 12.60 -15.07
C GLN A 217 9.39 13.20 -16.41
N GLU A 218 8.69 12.43 -17.22
CA GLU A 218 8.19 12.91 -18.51
C GLU A 218 6.92 13.73 -18.31
N GLU A 219 6.96 14.98 -18.77
CA GLU A 219 5.80 15.86 -18.76
C GLU A 219 4.62 15.25 -19.53
N LEU A 220 3.42 15.45 -18.99
CA LEU A 220 2.20 15.07 -19.69
C LEU A 220 1.97 15.97 -20.91
N SER A 221 1.84 15.35 -22.09
CA SER A 221 1.38 16.03 -23.29
C SER A 221 -0.05 16.57 -23.14
N ALA A 222 -0.44 17.49 -24.03
CA ALA A 222 -1.80 18.03 -24.05
C ALA A 222 -2.86 16.91 -24.22
N ASP A 223 -2.57 15.93 -25.07
CA ASP A 223 -3.45 14.80 -25.34
C ASP A 223 -3.58 13.87 -24.13
N MET A 224 -2.48 13.65 -23.39
CA MET A 224 -2.51 12.89 -22.13
C MET A 224 -3.37 13.60 -21.07
N LYS A 225 -3.20 14.92 -20.90
CA LYS A 225 -4.03 15.73 -19.97
C LYS A 225 -5.51 15.69 -20.35
N MET A 226 -5.83 15.72 -21.65
CA MET A 226 -7.19 15.60 -22.16
C MET A 226 -7.77 14.20 -21.88
N ALA A 227 -6.99 13.15 -22.15
CA ALA A 227 -7.40 11.77 -21.88
C ALA A 227 -7.70 11.56 -20.39
N ILE A 228 -6.83 12.02 -19.48
CA ILE A 228 -7.09 11.98 -18.02
C ILE A 228 -8.38 12.73 -17.68
N THR A 229 -8.57 13.93 -18.26
CA THR A 229 -9.76 14.75 -17.99
C THR A 229 -11.07 14.08 -18.42
N ASN A 230 -11.03 13.31 -19.51
CA ASN A 230 -12.21 12.58 -20.00
C ASN A 230 -12.50 11.31 -19.20
N SER A 231 -11.48 10.74 -18.56
CA SER A 231 -11.55 9.46 -17.84
C SER A 231 -11.96 9.62 -16.38
N VAL A 232 -11.61 10.77 -15.77
CA VAL A 232 -11.74 11.01 -14.33
C VAL A 232 -12.93 11.93 -14.02
N ASP A 233 -13.77 11.51 -13.07
CA ASP A 233 -14.80 12.34 -12.47
C ASP A 233 -14.19 13.22 -11.36
N PHE A 234 -13.99 14.50 -11.69
CA PHE A 234 -13.53 15.52 -10.75
C PHE A 234 -14.67 16.25 -10.02
N GLU A 235 -15.93 16.02 -10.40
CA GLU A 235 -17.05 16.86 -9.96
C GLU A 235 -18.08 16.13 -9.11
N GLN A 236 -18.01 14.80 -8.99
CA GLN A 236 -19.00 13.97 -8.27
C GLN A 236 -20.42 14.29 -8.74
N GLN A 237 -20.59 14.60 -10.03
CA GLN A 237 -21.89 14.99 -10.56
C GLN A 237 -22.70 13.74 -10.88
N THR A 238 -23.94 13.71 -10.38
CA THR A 238 -25.00 12.71 -10.61
C THR A 238 -25.51 12.66 -12.06
N THR A 239 -24.68 12.99 -13.05
CA THR A 239 -25.05 12.88 -14.46
C THR A 239 -24.55 11.54 -15.02
N MET A 240 -25.31 10.97 -15.97
CA MET A 240 -25.16 9.64 -16.57
C MET A 240 -23.81 9.32 -17.27
N LYS A 241 -22.72 10.03 -16.95
CA LYS A 241 -21.40 9.81 -17.53
C LYS A 241 -20.66 8.77 -16.69
N LYS A 242 -20.48 7.57 -17.22
CA LYS A 242 -19.58 6.56 -16.63
C LYS A 242 -18.15 7.14 -16.64
N ALA A 243 -17.66 7.54 -15.47
CA ALA A 243 -16.33 8.12 -15.24
C ALA A 243 -15.72 7.52 -13.97
N ILE A 244 -14.39 7.49 -13.86
CA ILE A 244 -13.68 6.93 -12.70
C ILE A 244 -13.54 8.03 -11.63
N PRO A 245 -13.92 7.80 -10.36
CA PRO A 245 -13.75 8.80 -9.30
C PRO A 245 -12.29 9.28 -9.17
N ALA A 246 -12.09 10.59 -9.03
CA ALA A 246 -10.74 11.18 -8.93
C ALA A 246 -9.94 10.61 -7.75
N GLU A 247 -10.57 10.38 -6.61
CA GLU A 247 -9.93 9.81 -5.44
C GLU A 247 -9.47 8.36 -5.71
N ALA A 248 -10.31 7.56 -6.37
CA ALA A 248 -9.97 6.18 -6.71
C ALA A 248 -8.83 6.11 -7.75
N PHE A 249 -8.85 6.99 -8.75
CA PHE A 249 -7.80 7.07 -9.76
C PHE A 249 -6.46 7.51 -9.14
N ALA A 250 -6.47 8.56 -8.33
CA ALA A 250 -5.26 9.04 -7.65
C ALA A 250 -4.69 7.98 -6.69
N LEU A 251 -5.56 7.26 -5.98
CA LEU A 251 -5.15 6.16 -5.10
C LEU A 251 -4.50 5.01 -5.87
N ALA A 252 -5.04 4.64 -7.03
CA ALA A 252 -4.46 3.60 -7.88
C ALA A 252 -3.06 3.98 -8.36
N LEU A 253 -2.86 5.23 -8.82
CA LEU A 253 -1.54 5.75 -9.20
C LEU A 253 -0.57 5.76 -8.01
N LYS A 254 -1.02 6.21 -6.84
CA LYS A 254 -0.20 6.21 -5.61
C LYS A 254 0.24 4.80 -5.22
N ARG A 255 -0.68 3.83 -5.27
CA ARG A 255 -0.37 2.42 -4.98
C ARG A 255 0.55 1.82 -6.03
N PHE A 256 0.39 2.16 -7.31
CA PHE A 256 1.30 1.73 -8.37
C PHE A 256 2.72 2.28 -8.14
N MET A 257 2.86 3.56 -7.83
CA MET A 257 4.16 4.14 -7.46
C MET A 257 4.80 3.42 -6.26
N LEU A 258 4.01 3.13 -5.21
CA LEU A 258 4.53 2.53 -3.99
C LEU A 258 4.84 1.04 -4.10
N ARG A 259 4.05 0.29 -4.88
CA ARG A 259 4.11 -1.19 -4.93
C ARG A 259 4.85 -1.72 -6.16
N TYR A 260 4.88 -0.97 -7.24
CA TYR A 260 5.45 -1.41 -8.52
C TYR A 260 6.75 -0.67 -8.84
N LEU A 261 6.77 0.67 -8.77
CA LEU A 261 7.95 1.47 -9.14
C LEU A 261 9.13 1.33 -8.16
N THR A 262 8.92 0.73 -6.99
CA THR A 262 9.97 0.43 -6.00
C THR A 262 10.75 -0.85 -6.33
N LEU A 263 10.41 -1.56 -7.40
CA LEU A 263 11.09 -2.78 -7.84
C LEU A 263 12.24 -2.46 -8.81
N GLU A 264 13.31 -3.27 -8.80
CA GLU A 264 14.39 -3.16 -9.78
C GLU A 264 13.89 -3.54 -11.19
N ASN A 265 14.27 -2.76 -12.22
CA ASN A 265 13.99 -2.98 -13.65
C ASN A 265 12.63 -2.47 -14.18
N GLN A 266 12.38 -1.15 -14.05
CA GLN A 266 11.15 -0.51 -14.55
C GLN A 266 11.19 -0.28 -16.07
N LYS A 267 10.13 -0.69 -16.76
CA LYS A 267 9.96 -0.45 -18.20
C LYS A 267 9.23 0.87 -18.44
N GLU A 268 9.94 1.99 -18.30
CA GLU A 268 9.39 3.35 -18.26
C GLU A 268 8.51 3.72 -19.46
N LYS A 269 8.84 3.17 -20.64
CA LYS A 269 8.15 3.42 -21.91
C LYS A 269 6.94 2.52 -22.17
N GLU A 270 6.63 1.59 -21.27
CA GLU A 270 5.45 0.76 -21.43
C GLU A 270 4.17 1.53 -21.04
N PRO A 271 3.03 1.23 -21.70
CA PRO A 271 1.75 1.83 -21.33
C PRO A 271 1.32 1.43 -19.91
N LEU A 272 1.03 2.44 -19.09
CA LEU A 272 0.58 2.30 -17.71
C LEU A 272 -0.73 1.47 -17.61
N TYR A 273 -1.55 1.51 -18.66
CA TYR A 273 -2.77 0.72 -18.79
C TYR A 273 -2.56 -0.78 -18.56
N HIS A 274 -1.46 -1.36 -19.04
CA HIS A 274 -1.20 -2.80 -18.89
C HIS A 274 -1.06 -3.21 -17.42
N TYR A 275 -0.55 -2.30 -16.58
CA TYR A 275 -0.33 -2.56 -15.17
C TYR A 275 -1.57 -2.32 -14.32
N LEU A 276 -2.29 -1.24 -14.61
CA LEU A 276 -3.45 -0.84 -13.81
C LEU A 276 -4.73 -1.58 -14.18
N ARG A 277 -4.73 -2.33 -15.28
CA ARG A 277 -5.85 -3.19 -15.68
C ARG A 277 -6.00 -4.42 -14.79
N ASP A 278 -4.89 -5.09 -14.49
CA ASP A 278 -4.90 -6.37 -13.80
C ASP A 278 -5.07 -6.17 -12.28
N ASN A 279 -6.33 -6.13 -11.84
CA ASN A 279 -6.65 -5.99 -10.42
C ASN A 279 -6.23 -7.24 -9.59
N ASN A 280 -5.93 -8.36 -10.26
CA ASN A 280 -5.73 -9.66 -9.61
C ASN A 280 -4.38 -9.87 -8.94
N THR A 281 -3.35 -9.07 -9.26
CA THR A 281 -1.97 -9.33 -8.76
C THR A 281 -1.55 -8.34 -7.69
N LEU A 282 -1.92 -7.05 -7.80
CA LEU A 282 -1.42 -5.98 -6.92
C LEU A 282 -2.51 -5.07 -6.32
N ASN A 283 -3.79 -5.34 -6.62
CA ASN A 283 -4.95 -4.65 -6.04
C ASN A 283 -4.78 -3.12 -5.97
N PHE A 284 -4.47 -2.49 -7.11
CA PHE A 284 -4.25 -1.05 -7.18
C PHE A 284 -5.54 -0.28 -6.94
N TRP A 285 -6.66 -0.78 -7.47
CA TRP A 285 -7.95 -0.12 -7.38
C TRP A 285 -8.73 -0.51 -6.11
N PRO A 286 -9.61 0.37 -5.61
CA PRO A 286 -10.65 -0.04 -4.65
C PRO A 286 -11.57 -1.11 -5.25
N SER A 287 -12.06 -2.04 -4.43
CA SER A 287 -13.02 -3.08 -4.85
C SER A 287 -14.34 -2.52 -5.38
N THR A 288 -14.64 -1.25 -5.09
CA THR A 288 -15.81 -0.53 -5.57
C THR A 288 -15.72 -0.12 -7.04
N ILE A 289 -14.54 -0.26 -7.68
CA ILE A 289 -14.33 0.11 -9.09
C ILE A 289 -14.36 -1.17 -9.95
N PRO A 290 -15.36 -1.34 -10.84
CA PRO A 290 -15.42 -2.51 -11.72
C PRO A 290 -14.29 -2.53 -12.75
N GLU A 291 -13.73 -3.70 -13.04
CA GLU A 291 -12.67 -3.86 -14.05
C GLU A 291 -13.12 -3.41 -15.44
N GLU A 292 -14.39 -3.65 -15.81
CA GLU A 292 -14.99 -3.19 -17.06
C GLU A 292 -14.92 -1.66 -17.22
N LEU A 293 -15.07 -0.93 -16.10
CA LEU A 293 -15.00 0.53 -16.09
C LEU A 293 -13.57 1.00 -16.38
N ILE A 294 -12.58 0.34 -15.79
CA ILE A 294 -11.15 0.61 -16.02
C ILE A 294 -10.79 0.30 -17.47
N ASN A 295 -11.20 -0.86 -17.98
CA ASN A 295 -10.96 -1.30 -19.37
C ASN A 295 -11.50 -0.31 -20.41
N LYS A 296 -12.65 0.30 -20.12
CA LYS A 296 -13.29 1.24 -21.02
C LYS A 296 -12.70 2.65 -20.95
N LEU A 297 -12.32 3.10 -19.76
CA LEU A 297 -12.07 4.52 -19.51
C LEU A 297 -10.61 4.86 -19.24
N PHE A 298 -9.76 3.92 -18.82
CA PHE A 298 -8.39 4.27 -18.46
C PHE A 298 -7.59 4.76 -19.69
N PRO A 299 -6.85 5.89 -19.59
CA PRO A 299 -6.06 6.41 -20.70
C PRO A 299 -4.99 5.43 -21.19
N LYS A 300 -5.06 5.03 -22.46
CA LYS A 300 -4.11 4.09 -23.08
C LYS A 300 -2.78 4.72 -23.48
N ASN A 301 -2.73 6.05 -23.55
CA ASN A 301 -1.56 6.83 -23.96
C ASN A 301 -0.65 7.24 -22.79
N LEU A 302 -0.98 6.90 -21.54
CA LEU A 302 -0.11 7.16 -20.41
C LEU A 302 0.98 6.08 -20.32
N LEU A 303 2.22 6.51 -20.15
CA LEU A 303 3.36 5.62 -19.91
C LEU A 303 3.66 5.51 -18.42
N VAL A 304 4.44 4.50 -18.06
CA VAL A 304 4.96 4.32 -16.69
C VAL A 304 5.71 5.57 -16.23
N ALA A 305 6.52 6.19 -17.10
CA ALA A 305 7.23 7.44 -16.81
C ALA A 305 6.30 8.62 -16.42
N ASN A 306 5.07 8.66 -16.96
CA ASN A 306 4.13 9.76 -16.71
C ASN A 306 3.32 9.60 -15.40
N THR A 307 3.53 8.52 -14.64
CA THR A 307 2.71 8.17 -13.48
C THR A 307 2.65 9.29 -12.44
N TYR A 308 3.81 9.87 -12.10
CA TYR A 308 3.90 10.92 -11.08
C TYR A 308 3.22 12.22 -11.53
N GLU A 309 3.45 12.62 -12.78
CA GLU A 309 2.84 13.81 -13.36
C GLU A 309 1.32 13.66 -13.50
N ALA A 310 0.83 12.47 -13.89
CA ALA A 310 -0.59 12.14 -13.92
C ALA A 310 -1.23 12.26 -12.52
N TYR A 311 -0.57 11.72 -11.50
CA TYR A 311 -1.03 11.83 -10.11
C TYR A 311 -1.11 13.29 -9.67
N THR A 312 -0.04 14.06 -9.87
CA THR A 312 0.04 15.47 -9.50
C THR A 312 -1.03 16.31 -10.20
N PHE A 313 -1.25 16.07 -11.50
CA PHE A 313 -2.28 16.73 -12.28
C PHE A 313 -3.69 16.48 -11.70
N ILE A 314 -4.01 15.23 -11.36
CA ILE A 314 -5.31 14.85 -10.79
C ILE A 314 -5.53 15.52 -9.43
N ILE A 315 -4.55 15.45 -8.53
CA ILE A 315 -4.65 16.07 -7.20
C ILE A 315 -4.83 17.58 -7.30
N LYS A 316 -4.04 18.26 -8.14
CA LYS A 316 -4.13 19.71 -8.35
C LYS A 316 -5.51 20.09 -8.88
N LYS A 317 -6.01 19.39 -9.90
CA LYS A 317 -7.30 19.67 -10.52
C LYS A 317 -8.47 19.43 -9.56
N THR A 318 -8.40 18.37 -8.75
CA THR A 318 -9.39 18.07 -7.70
C THR A 318 -9.45 19.20 -6.66
N ARG A 319 -8.30 19.69 -6.19
CA ARG A 319 -8.23 20.83 -5.24
C ARG A 319 -8.80 22.11 -5.83
N THR A 320 -8.43 22.47 -7.07
CA THR A 320 -8.95 23.68 -7.73
C THR A 320 -10.48 23.63 -7.85
N LYS A 321 -11.05 22.48 -8.17
CA LYS A 321 -12.50 22.29 -8.28
C LYS A 321 -13.20 22.35 -6.91
N GLN A 322 -12.61 21.79 -5.86
CA GLN A 322 -13.13 21.91 -4.48
C GLN A 322 -13.12 23.36 -3.99
N GLN A 323 -12.03 24.10 -4.23
CA GLN A 323 -11.93 25.53 -3.89
C GLN A 323 -12.96 26.37 -4.66
N ALA A 324 -13.17 26.10 -5.95
CA ALA A 324 -14.19 26.76 -6.75
C ALA A 324 -15.62 26.47 -6.24
N LYS A 325 -15.92 25.22 -5.83
CA LYS A 325 -17.21 24.88 -5.18
C LYS A 325 -17.41 25.64 -3.87
N GLN A 326 -16.38 25.72 -3.02
CA GLN A 326 -16.45 26.47 -1.75
C GLN A 326 -16.63 27.98 -1.96
N ALA A 327 -15.98 28.56 -2.97
CA ALA A 327 -16.14 29.98 -3.32
C ALA A 327 -17.57 30.28 -3.82
N LYS A 328 -18.13 29.43 -4.69
CA LYS A 328 -19.52 29.55 -5.16
C LYS A 328 -20.54 29.39 -4.03
N ALA A 329 -20.31 28.46 -3.09
CA ALA A 329 -21.18 28.26 -1.93
C ALA A 329 -21.16 29.46 -0.95
N LYS A 330 -20.03 30.18 -0.85
CA LYS A 330 -19.93 31.41 -0.03
C LYS A 330 -20.66 32.60 -0.67
N GLN A 331 -20.72 32.68 -1.99
CA GLN A 331 -21.45 33.74 -2.72
C GLN A 331 -22.97 33.52 -2.76
N ALA A 332 -23.45 32.28 -2.55
CA ALA A 332 -24.87 31.93 -2.61
C ALA A 332 -25.63 32.06 -1.26
N LYS A 333 -24.98 32.48 -0.16
CA LYS A 333 -25.68 32.77 1.11
C LYS A 333 -26.27 34.20 1.09
N PRO A 334 -27.60 34.40 1.13
CA PRO A 334 -28.17 35.73 1.19
C PRO A 334 -27.93 36.36 2.58
N ALA A 335 -27.59 37.65 2.59
CA ALA A 335 -27.48 38.47 3.79
C ALA A 335 -28.82 38.46 4.55
N LYS A 336 -28.82 38.01 5.81
CA LYS A 336 -29.99 38.13 6.68
C LYS A 336 -30.32 39.61 6.86
N GLN A 337 -31.51 40.01 6.40
CA GLN A 337 -32.09 41.33 6.64
C GLN A 337 -32.15 41.61 8.15
N ALA A 338 -31.60 42.76 8.55
CA ALA A 338 -31.80 43.32 9.87
C ALA A 338 -33.28 43.71 10.03
N LYS A 339 -33.95 43.18 11.06
CA LYS A 339 -35.33 43.55 11.42
C LYS A 339 -35.35 45.01 11.91
N PRO A 340 -36.33 45.85 11.50
CA PRO A 340 -36.53 47.16 12.10
C PRO A 340 -37.13 46.99 13.50
N GLY A 341 -36.64 47.82 14.44
CA GLY A 341 -37.01 47.78 15.86
C GLY A 341 -38.50 48.03 16.11
N ARG A 342 -39.05 47.30 17.08
CA ARG A 342 -40.35 47.57 17.70
C ARG A 342 -40.34 48.98 18.31
N ARG A 343 -41.23 49.86 17.84
CA ARG A 343 -41.65 51.06 18.57
C ARG A 343 -42.41 50.62 19.83
N LYS A 344 -42.09 51.26 20.97
CA LYS A 344 -42.92 51.24 22.18
C LYS A 344 -44.22 52.00 21.90
N PRO A 345 -45.37 51.59 22.43
CA PRO A 345 -46.52 52.47 22.61
C PRO A 345 -46.39 53.17 23.97
N ASP A 346 -46.37 54.50 23.95
CA ASP A 346 -46.60 55.34 25.13
C ASP A 346 -48.11 55.38 25.46
N GLU A 347 -48.36 55.32 26.77
CA GLU A 347 -49.45 55.88 27.58
C GLU A 347 -50.80 56.21 26.92
N PHE A 348 -51.87 55.60 27.46
CA PHE A 348 -53.14 56.26 27.67
C PHE A 348 -53.58 56.07 29.12
N ILE A 349 -53.57 57.19 29.86
CA ILE A 349 -54.29 57.44 31.10
C ILE A 349 -55.79 57.57 30.74
N ASP A 350 -56.70 56.93 31.47
CA ASP A 350 -57.81 57.65 32.13
C ASP A 350 -58.61 56.83 33.17
N ASN A 351 -58.72 57.43 34.36
CA ASN A 351 -59.81 57.47 35.34
C ASN A 351 -60.47 56.19 35.90
N MET A 352 -60.14 55.86 37.15
CA MET A 352 -61.04 56.10 38.31
C MET A 352 -60.29 56.05 39.65
#